data_AF-A0AAW5IPJ3-F1
#
_entry.id   AF-A0AAW5IPJ3-F1
#
_cell.length_a   1.000
_cell.length_b   1.000
_cell.length_c   1.000
_cell.angle_alpha   90.00
_cell.angle_beta   90.00
_cell.angle_gamma   90.00
#
_symmetry.space_group_name_H-M   'P 1'
#
loop_
_entity.id
_entity.type
_entity.pdbx_description
1 polymer ?
#
loop_
_entity_poly.entity_id
_entity_poly.type
_entity_poly.pdbx_seq_one_letter_code
_entity_poly.pdbx_strand_id
1 'polypeptide(L)'
;DRLFEEAEIAKFTPQEMREYETSKMAYRDIKNSVDTAKREGIEIGMAKGMEKGRAEGIEEGMSQRSLEIARKMLAKGMDEASIMDMTGLTAEEIKLLKAEM
;
A
#
# COMPACT_ATOMS: atom_id res chain seq x y z
N ASP A 1 -9.57 21.52 -34.73
CA ASP A 1 -8.81 22.71 -35.18
C ASP A 1 -9.37 23.90 -34.43
N ARG A 2 -8.58 24.55 -33.58
CA ARG A 2 -9.08 25.52 -32.57
C ARG A 2 -9.81 26.70 -33.21
N LEU A 3 -9.37 27.10 -34.40
CA LEU A 3 -9.98 28.17 -35.21
C LEU A 3 -11.38 27.82 -35.72
N PHE A 4 -11.67 26.54 -35.95
CA PHE A 4 -12.98 26.09 -36.43
C PHE A 4 -14.02 26.05 -35.31
N GLU A 5 -13.63 25.56 -34.13
CA GLU A 5 -14.49 25.58 -32.93
C GLU A 5 -14.84 27.01 -32.50
N GLU A 6 -13.86 27.92 -32.50
CA GLU A 6 -14.07 29.33 -32.15
C GLU A 6 -15.04 30.03 -33.14
N ALA A 7 -14.97 29.69 -34.43
CA ALA A 7 -15.86 30.22 -35.46
C ALA A 7 -17.30 29.67 -35.39
N GLU A 8 -17.49 28.44 -34.91
CA GLU A 8 -18.81 27.85 -34.68
C GLU A 8 -19.48 28.41 -33.41
N ILE A 9 -18.71 28.56 -32.32
CA ILE A 9 -19.20 29.15 -31.06
C ILE A 9 -19.62 30.61 -31.28
N ALA A 10 -18.93 31.36 -32.14
CA ALA A 10 -19.28 32.75 -32.45
C ALA A 10 -20.68 32.91 -33.10
N LYS A 11 -21.28 31.83 -33.61
CA LYS A 11 -22.63 31.83 -34.19
C LYS A 11 -23.72 31.47 -33.18
N PHE A 12 -23.35 31.09 -31.95
CA PHE A 12 -24.31 30.68 -30.95
C PHE A 12 -25.23 31.83 -30.54
N THR A 13 -26.49 31.50 -30.32
CA THR A 13 -27.43 32.36 -29.62
C THR A 13 -27.02 32.51 -28.15
N PRO A 14 -27.52 33.54 -27.44
CA PRO A 14 -27.25 33.69 -26.01
C PRO A 14 -27.65 32.47 -25.16
N GLN A 15 -28.63 31.68 -25.60
CA GLN A 15 -29.02 30.45 -24.92
C GLN A 15 -28.00 29.33 -25.15
N GLU A 16 -27.60 29.09 -26.40
CA GLU A 16 -26.61 28.07 -26.75
C GLU A 16 -25.24 28.37 -26.10
N MET A 17 -24.87 29.66 -25.97
CA MET A 17 -23.68 30.05 -25.21
C MET A 17 -23.76 29.67 -23.73
N ARG A 18 -24.90 29.89 -23.07
CA ARG A 18 -25.08 29.49 -21.67
C ARG A 18 -25.06 27.98 -21.49
N GLU A 19 -25.69 27.24 -22.40
CA GLU A 19 -25.69 25.77 -22.39
C GLU A 19 -24.29 25.21 -22.62
N TYR A 20 -23.53 25.80 -23.55
CA TYR A 20 -22.13 25.46 -23.80
C TYR A 20 -21.24 25.73 -22.58
N GLU A 21 -21.36 26.89 -21.94
CA GLU A 21 -20.62 27.22 -20.72
C GLU A 21 -20.99 26.29 -19.56
N THR A 22 -22.29 25.99 -19.40
CA THR A 22 -22.78 25.06 -18.38
C THR A 22 -22.24 23.65 -18.61
N SER A 23 -22.26 23.17 -19.85
CA SER A 23 -21.71 21.87 -20.24
C SER A 23 -20.20 21.81 -19.96
N LYS A 24 -19.46 22.88 -20.30
CA LYS A 24 -18.02 22.99 -20.04
C LYS A 24 -17.71 23.02 -18.55
N MET A 25 -18.53 23.70 -17.75
CA MET A 25 -18.39 23.72 -16.29
C MET A 25 -18.64 22.33 -15.70
N ALA A 26 -19.75 21.67 -16.08
CA ALA A 26 -20.06 20.32 -15.64
C ALA A 26 -18.95 19.33 -16.02
N TYR A 27 -18.41 19.41 -17.23
CA TYR A 27 -17.27 18.60 -17.65
C TYR A 27 -16.03 18.83 -16.77
N ARG A 28 -15.72 20.10 -16.45
CA ARG A 28 -14.60 20.44 -15.57
C ARG A 28 -14.80 19.90 -14.16
N ASP A 29 -16.00 20.02 -13.60
CA ASP A 29 -16.30 19.54 -12.25
C ASP A 29 -16.16 18.03 -12.16
N ILE A 30 -16.73 17.30 -13.14
CA ILE A 30 -16.59 15.86 -13.24
C ILE A 30 -15.12 15.47 -13.37
N LYS A 31 -14.38 16.12 -14.27
CA LYS A 31 -12.96 15.81 -14.49
C LYS A 31 -12.15 16.06 -13.22
N ASN A 32 -12.32 17.21 -12.57
CA ASN A 32 -11.61 17.56 -11.34
C ASN A 32 -11.92 16.57 -10.21
N SER A 33 -13.19 16.16 -10.09
CA SER A 33 -13.61 15.17 -9.09
C SER A 33 -12.95 13.81 -9.35
N VAL A 34 -12.97 13.32 -10.59
CA VAL A 34 -12.35 12.05 -10.99
C VAL A 34 -10.83 12.09 -10.80
N ASP A 35 -10.17 13.15 -11.24
CA ASP A 35 -8.72 13.31 -11.12
C ASP A 35 -8.30 13.37 -9.63
N THR A 36 -9.09 14.05 -8.79
CA THR A 36 -8.88 14.10 -7.35
C THR A 36 -9.04 12.73 -6.71
N ALA A 37 -10.16 12.04 -6.98
CA ALA A 37 -10.42 10.72 -6.45
C ALA A 37 -9.34 9.70 -6.87
N LYS A 38 -8.85 9.79 -8.12
CA LYS A 38 -7.76 8.95 -8.61
C LYS A 38 -6.46 9.23 -7.87
N ARG A 39 -6.09 10.51 -7.69
CA ARG A 39 -4.87 10.90 -6.97
C ARG A 39 -4.91 10.44 -5.52
N GLU A 40 -6.01 10.70 -4.83
CA GLU A 40 -6.19 10.27 -3.43
C GLU A 40 -6.20 8.75 -3.30
N GLY A 41 -6.84 8.04 -4.23
CA GLY A 41 -6.84 6.58 -4.27
C GLY A 41 -5.43 5.99 -4.40
N ILE A 42 -4.58 6.59 -5.26
CA ILE A 42 -3.18 6.18 -5.41
C ILE A 42 -2.39 6.47 -4.13
N GLU A 43 -2.54 7.65 -3.55
CA GLU A 43 -1.84 8.07 -2.33
C GLU A 43 -2.19 7.16 -1.14
N ILE A 44 -3.48 6.92 -0.91
CA ILE A 44 -3.98 6.01 0.12
C ILE A 44 -3.48 4.58 -0.13
N GLY A 45 -3.53 4.12 -1.37
CA GLY A 45 -3.06 2.79 -1.75
C GLY A 45 -1.57 2.59 -1.47
N MET A 46 -0.75 3.58 -1.83
CA MET A 46 0.68 3.57 -1.59
C MET A 46 1.01 3.60 -0.10
N ALA A 47 0.34 4.48 0.67
CA ALA A 47 0.54 4.57 2.11
C ALA A 47 0.21 3.24 2.82
N LYS A 48 -0.97 2.66 2.52
CA LYS A 48 -1.38 1.36 3.06
C LYS A 48 -0.43 0.23 2.66
N GLY A 49 0.01 0.22 1.41
CA GLY A 49 0.97 -0.78 0.92
C GLY A 49 2.32 -0.70 1.64
N MET A 50 2.82 0.53 1.85
CA MET A 50 4.09 0.76 2.55
C MET A 50 3.99 0.39 4.02
N GLU A 51 2.91 0.75 4.71
CA GLU A 51 2.67 0.41 6.10
C GLU A 51 2.58 -1.11 6.29
N LYS A 52 1.77 -1.78 5.47
CA LYS A 52 1.61 -3.23 5.51
C LYS A 52 2.93 -3.95 5.25
N GLY A 53 3.64 -3.58 4.17
CA GLY A 53 4.92 -4.20 3.84
C GLY A 53 5.99 -3.96 4.89
N ARG A 54 6.00 -2.79 5.56
CA ARG A 54 6.90 -2.53 6.67
C ARG A 54 6.57 -3.39 7.88
N ALA A 55 5.29 -3.54 8.23
CA ALA A 55 4.86 -4.38 9.36
C ALA A 55 5.22 -5.85 9.12
N GLU A 56 4.87 -6.40 7.95
CA GLU A 56 5.21 -7.77 7.56
C GLU A 56 6.72 -8.00 7.57
N GLY A 57 7.50 -7.07 7.00
CA GLY A 57 8.97 -7.19 6.98
C GLY A 57 9.62 -7.12 8.36
N ILE A 58 9.06 -6.34 9.30
CA ILE A 58 9.54 -6.32 10.69
C ILE A 58 9.23 -7.64 11.39
N GLU A 59 8.01 -8.15 11.24
CA GLU A 59 7.58 -9.41 11.85
C GLU A 59 8.40 -10.60 11.34
N GLU A 60 8.56 -10.72 10.02
CA GLU A 60 9.40 -11.75 9.39
C GLU A 60 10.85 -11.65 9.86
N GLY A 61 11.42 -10.43 9.88
CA GLY A 61 12.79 -10.22 10.33
C GLY A 61 13.01 -10.54 11.81
N MET A 62 12.04 -10.22 12.67
CA MET A 62 12.08 -10.59 14.08
C MET A 62 11.99 -12.10 14.27
N SER A 63 11.07 -12.77 13.57
CA SER A 63 10.92 -14.23 13.62
C SER A 63 12.18 -14.95 13.14
N GLN A 64 12.73 -14.57 11.98
CA GLN A 64 13.99 -15.12 11.47
C GLN A 64 15.14 -14.94 12.45
N ARG A 65 15.25 -13.76 13.07
CA ARG A 65 16.27 -13.49 14.08
C ARG A 65 16.10 -14.38 15.32
N SER A 66 14.88 -14.59 15.80
CA SER A 66 14.60 -15.49 16.93
C SER A 66 15.00 -16.93 16.61
N LEU A 67 14.68 -17.43 15.41
CA LEU A 67 15.09 -18.77 14.94
C LEU A 67 16.61 -18.90 14.85
N GLU A 68 17.31 -17.90 14.31
CA GLU A 68 18.77 -17.90 14.24
C GLU A 68 19.43 -17.92 15.61
N ILE A 69 18.91 -17.14 16.56
CA ILE A 69 19.38 -17.13 17.93
C ILE A 69 19.17 -18.52 18.55
N ALA A 70 17.96 -19.08 18.44
CA ALA A 70 17.64 -20.41 18.96
C ALA A 70 18.58 -21.49 18.40
N ARG A 71 18.87 -21.49 17.09
CA ARG A 71 19.85 -22.43 16.49
C ARG A 71 21.25 -22.30 17.11
N LYS A 72 21.74 -21.07 17.32
CA LYS A 72 23.04 -20.83 17.98
C LYS A 72 23.04 -21.27 19.44
N MET A 73 21.91 -21.11 20.13
CA MET A 73 21.73 -21.53 21.52
C MET A 73 21.71 -23.05 21.66
N LEU A 74 21.00 -23.73 20.77
CA LEU A 74 20.99 -25.20 20.66
C LEU A 74 22.38 -25.76 20.38
N ALA A 75 23.12 -25.15 19.44
CA ALA A 75 24.49 -25.55 19.13
C ALA A 75 25.45 -25.37 20.32
N LYS A 76 25.13 -24.48 21.27
CA LYS A 76 25.86 -24.29 22.53
C LYS A 76 25.39 -25.19 23.67
N GLY A 77 24.41 -26.06 23.43
CA GLY A 77 23.89 -27.02 24.41
C GLY A 77 23.01 -26.41 25.50
N MET A 78 22.39 -25.24 25.26
CA MET A 78 21.39 -24.72 26.20
C MET A 78 20.11 -25.55 26.19
N ASP A 79 19.44 -25.63 27.35
CA ASP A 79 18.20 -26.37 27.50
C ASP A 79 17.02 -25.67 26.81
N GLU A 80 16.01 -26.45 26.44
CA GLU A 80 14.85 -25.96 25.70
C GLU A 80 14.07 -24.88 26.45
N ALA A 81 13.94 -25.01 27.78
CA ALA A 81 13.16 -24.05 28.56
C ALA A 81 13.82 -22.67 28.56
N SER A 82 15.15 -22.61 28.71
CA SER A 82 15.92 -21.36 28.59
C SER A 82 15.82 -20.76 27.18
N ILE A 83 15.81 -21.60 26.13
CA ILE A 83 15.69 -21.11 24.75
C ILE A 83 14.29 -20.54 24.49
N MET A 84 13.23 -21.19 24.96
CA MET A 84 11.86 -20.69 24.86
C MET A 84 11.73 -19.31 25.53
N ASP A 85 12.25 -19.17 26.75
CA ASP A 85 12.20 -17.91 27.50
C ASP A 85 12.95 -16.77 26.78
N MET A 86 14.14 -17.05 26.23
CA MET A 86 14.96 -16.03 25.58
C MET A 86 14.51 -15.64 24.17
N THR A 87 13.90 -16.57 23.42
CA THR A 87 13.58 -16.37 21.99
C THR A 87 12.09 -16.19 21.71
N GLY A 88 11.24 -16.51 22.68
CA GLY A 88 9.79 -16.51 22.54
C GLY A 88 9.24 -17.66 21.69
N LEU A 89 10.09 -18.60 21.26
CA LEU A 89 9.67 -19.76 20.48
C LEU A 89 8.95 -20.78 21.36
N THR A 90 8.02 -21.50 20.73
CA THR A 90 7.31 -22.62 21.33
C THR A 90 8.18 -23.87 21.37
N ALA A 91 7.80 -24.82 22.24
CA ALA A 91 8.46 -26.12 22.30
C ALA A 91 8.41 -26.86 20.96
N GLU A 92 7.32 -26.71 20.20
CA GLU A 92 7.18 -27.34 18.88
C GLU A 92 8.12 -26.71 17.84
N GLU A 93 8.27 -25.38 17.82
CA GLU A 93 9.24 -24.72 16.93
C GLU A 93 10.68 -25.12 17.26
N ILE A 94 11.02 -25.25 18.54
CA ILE A 94 12.35 -25.72 18.96
C ILE A 94 12.59 -27.17 18.56
N LYS A 95 11.60 -28.06 18.72
CA LYS A 95 11.69 -29.45 18.25
C LYS A 95 11.89 -29.53 16.75
N LEU A 96 11.15 -28.71 15.99
CA LEU A 96 11.30 -28.62 14.53
C LEU A 96 12.72 -28.14 14.16
N LEU A 97 13.21 -27.09 14.80
CA LEU A 97 14.57 -26.60 14.60
C LEU A 97 15.62 -27.67 14.87
N LYS A 98 15.46 -28.47 15.94
CA LYS A 98 16.35 -29.60 16.23
C LYS A 98 16.31 -30.70 15.16
N ALA A 99 15.16 -30.92 14.53
CA ALA A 99 15.02 -31.89 13.44
C ALA A 99 15.65 -31.41 12.12
N GLU A 100 15.78 -30.09 11.93
CA GLU A 100 16.39 -29.46 10.75
C GLU A 100 17.92 -29.23 10.87
N MET A 101 18.49 -29.42 12.06
CA MET A 101 19.93 -29.27 12.35
C MET A 101 20.72 -30.54 12.07
#